data_AF-A0A537UJF9-F1
#
_entry.id   AF-A0A537UJF9-F1
#
_cell.length_a   1.000
_cell.length_b   1.000
_cell.length_c   1.000
_cell.angle_alpha   90.00
_cell.angle_beta   90.00
_cell.angle_gamma   90.00
#
_symmetry.space_group_name_H-M   'P 1'
#
loop_
_entity.id
_entity.type
_entity.pdbx_description
1 polymer ?
#
loop_
_entity_poly.entity_id
_entity_poly.type
_entity_poly.pdbx_seq_one_letter_code
_entity_poly.pdbx_strand_id
1 'polypeptide(L)'
;FLATEIARLPRLRAILALGAIAHNAALAVKGLRRAAYPFSHGAMHELPEGLVLADSYHCSRLNTNTGKLTVAMFEAVIAAIAARLPG
;
A
#
# COMPACT_ATOMS: atom_id res chain seq x y z
N PHE A 1 15.06 -7.45 7.01
CA PHE A 1 13.77 -7.70 7.70
C PHE A 1 12.61 -7.74 6.70
N LEU A 2 12.13 -6.62 6.16
CA LEU A 2 10.94 -6.59 5.27
C LEU A 2 11.04 -7.49 4.02
N ALA A 3 12.20 -7.55 3.36
CA ALA A 3 12.41 -8.46 2.23
C ALA A 3 12.22 -9.93 2.59
N THR A 4 12.69 -10.33 3.77
CA THR A 4 12.56 -11.69 4.29
C THR A 4 11.11 -12.03 4.60
N GLU A 5 10.36 -11.10 5.19
CA GLU A 5 8.93 -11.29 5.48
C GLU A 5 8.12 -11.47 4.19
N ILE A 6 8.33 -10.60 3.19
CA ILE A 6 7.65 -10.70 1.89
C ILE A 6 7.98 -12.04 1.21
N ALA A 7 9.23 -12.50 1.26
CA ALA A 7 9.64 -13.78 0.69
C ALA A 7 8.96 -14.99 1.36
N ARG A 8 8.51 -14.86 2.62
CA ARG A 8 7.80 -15.92 3.36
C ARG A 8 6.30 -15.97 3.09
N LEU A 9 5.76 -15.06 2.27
CA LEU A 9 4.34 -14.98 1.94
C LEU A 9 4.13 -15.40 0.46
N PRO A 10 4.14 -16.71 0.14
CA PRO A 10 4.08 -17.18 -1.26
C PRO A 10 2.75 -16.88 -1.96
N ARG A 11 1.71 -16.55 -1.19
CA ARG A 11 0.40 -16.12 -1.69
C ARG A 11 0.17 -14.61 -1.55
N LEU A 12 1.23 -13.82 -1.39
CA LEU A 12 1.11 -12.37 -1.30
C LEU A 12 0.60 -11.80 -2.64
N ARG A 13 -0.55 -11.15 -2.59
CA ARG A 13 -1.21 -10.56 -3.77
C ARG A 13 -1.38 -9.05 -3.68
N ALA A 14 -1.37 -8.49 -2.48
CA ALA A 14 -1.43 -7.06 -2.26
C ALA A 14 -0.61 -6.64 -1.02
N ILE A 15 -0.06 -5.43 -1.04
CA ILE A 15 0.56 -4.73 0.09
C ILE A 15 -0.17 -3.40 0.26
N LEU A 16 -0.64 -3.10 1.47
CA LEU A 16 -1.14 -1.77 1.83
C LEU A 16 -0.02 -0.96 2.49
N ALA A 17 0.42 0.11 1.86
CA ALA A 17 1.38 1.07 2.40
C ALA A 17 0.68 2.17 3.20
N LEU A 18 0.97 2.23 4.50
CA LEU A 18 0.51 3.30 5.38
C LEU A 18 1.51 4.46 5.38
N GLY A 19 1.31 5.40 4.46
CA GLY A 19 2.14 6.57 4.25
C GLY A 19 3.33 6.35 3.31
N ALA A 20 3.92 7.46 2.87
CA ALA A 20 4.99 7.48 1.86
C ALA A 20 6.26 6.71 2.29
N ILE A 21 6.55 6.63 3.59
CA ILE A 21 7.71 5.88 4.10
C ILE A 21 7.52 4.37 3.86
N ALA A 22 6.34 3.84 4.21
CA ALA A 22 6.01 2.44 3.98
C ALA A 22 5.98 2.10 2.49
N HIS A 23 5.40 2.98 1.67
CA HIS A 23 5.38 2.85 0.22
C HIS A 23 6.80 2.77 -0.37
N ASN A 24 7.68 3.71 0.01
CA ASN A 24 9.06 3.74 -0.45
C ASN A 24 9.86 2.50 0.00
N ALA A 25 9.58 1.97 1.19
CA ALA A 25 10.21 0.75 1.68
C ALA A 25 9.77 -0.48 0.87
N ALA A 26 8.49 -0.60 0.53
CA ALA A 26 7.97 -1.68 -0.32
C ALA A 26 8.62 -1.67 -1.72
N LEU A 27 8.71 -0.50 -2.35
CA LEU A 27 9.39 -0.34 -3.64
C LEU A 27 10.88 -0.67 -3.55
N ALA A 28 11.56 -0.21 -2.49
CA ALA A 28 12.99 -0.46 -2.30
C ALA A 28 13.30 -1.96 -2.15
N VAL A 29 12.46 -2.69 -1.41
CA VAL A 29 12.59 -4.15 -1.26
C VAL A 29 12.43 -4.89 -2.59
N LYS A 30 11.59 -4.37 -3.49
CA LYS A 30 11.39 -4.92 -4.83
C LYS A 30 12.35 -4.36 -5.88
N GLY A 31 13.28 -3.48 -5.51
CA GLY A 31 14.24 -2.86 -6.44
C GLY A 31 13.59 -1.90 -7.46
N LEU A 32 12.40 -1.37 -7.15
CA LEU A 32 11.62 -0.54 -8.07
C LEU A 32 11.93 0.95 -7.92
N ARG A 33 11.89 1.68 -9.04
CA ARG A 33 12.15 3.12 -9.08
C ARG A 33 10.94 3.89 -8.55
N ARG A 34 11.12 4.67 -7.48
CA ARG A 34 10.07 5.50 -6.86
C ARG A 34 9.37 6.44 -7.83
N ALA A 35 10.09 6.97 -8.81
CA ALA A 35 9.51 7.88 -9.81
C ALA A 35 8.45 7.22 -10.71
N ALA A 36 8.49 5.88 -10.87
CA ALA A 36 7.50 5.15 -11.64
C ALA A 36 6.20 4.87 -10.86
N TYR A 37 6.25 5.02 -9.53
CA TYR A 37 5.15 4.69 -8.63
C TYR A 37 5.01 5.82 -7.59
N PRO A 38 4.44 6.98 -7.95
CA PRO A 38 4.30 8.09 -7.02
C PRO A 38 3.27 7.76 -5.92
N PHE A 39 3.60 8.08 -4.67
CA PHE A 39 2.69 7.88 -3.55
C PHE A 39 1.50 8.85 -3.61
N SER A 40 0.27 8.32 -3.48
CA SER A 40 -0.94 9.11 -3.26
C SER A 40 -1.99 8.29 -2.54
N HIS A 41 -2.77 8.88 -1.63
CA HIS A 41 -3.84 8.12 -0.95
C HIS A 41 -4.86 7.60 -1.98
N GLY A 42 -5.18 6.31 -1.88
CA GLY A 42 -6.08 5.62 -2.80
C GLY A 42 -5.40 5.12 -4.09
N ALA A 43 -4.12 5.39 -4.31
CA ALA A 43 -3.41 4.86 -5.47
C ALA A 43 -3.27 3.34 -5.38
N MET A 44 -3.39 2.69 -6.54
CA MET A 44 -3.26 1.25 -6.71
C MET A 44 -2.21 1.02 -7.79
N HIS A 45 -1.03 0.58 -7.39
CA HIS A 45 0.09 0.34 -8.30
C HIS A 45 0.17 -1.15 -8.62
N GLU A 46 0.17 -1.49 -9.90
CA GLU A 46 0.51 -2.83 -10.35
C GLU A 46 2.03 -2.97 -10.37
N LEU A 47 2.56 -3.81 -9.49
CA LEU A 47 3.98 -4.16 -9.46
C LEU A 47 4.22 -5.43 -10.30
N PRO A 48 5.48 -5.76 -10.63
CA PRO A 48 5.80 -7.02 -11.27
C PRO A 48 5.23 -8.23 -10.52
N GLU A 49 5.04 -9.34 -11.25
CA GLU A 49 4.47 -10.59 -10.73
C GLU A 49 2.98 -10.47 -10.30
N GLY A 50 2.29 -9.41 -10.71
CA GLY A 50 0.86 -9.22 -10.42
C GLY A 50 0.57 -8.84 -8.97
N LEU A 51 1.57 -8.32 -8.25
CA LEU A 51 1.44 -7.82 -6.89
C LEU A 51 0.87 -6.39 -6.92
N VAL A 52 -0.17 -6.13 -6.12
CA VAL A 52 -0.71 -4.77 -5.97
C VAL A 52 -0.04 -4.06 -4.80
N LEU A 53 0.43 -2.83 -5.00
CA LEU A 53 0.81 -1.91 -3.92
C LEU A 53 -0.24 -0.81 -3.82
N ALA A 54 -1.04 -0.87 -2.75
CA ALA A 54 -2.08 0.09 -2.44
C ALA A 54 -1.56 1.14 -1.46
N ASP A 55 -1.91 2.40 -1.69
CA ASP A 55 -1.46 3.50 -0.87
C ASP A 55 -2.59 4.04 -0.01
N SER A 56 -2.28 4.29 1.27
CA SER A 56 -3.11 5.11 2.13
C SER A 56 -2.27 6.13 2.87
N TYR A 57 -2.86 7.28 3.21
CA TYR A 57 -2.30 8.07 4.30
C TYR A 57 -2.18 7.22 5.56
N HIS A 58 -1.17 7.53 6.37
CA HIS A 58 -0.94 6.84 7.62
C HIS A 58 -2.11 7.11 8.57
N CYS A 59 -2.61 6.10 9.27
CA CYS A 59 -3.69 6.21 10.26
C CYS A 59 -3.20 6.80 11.59
N SER A 60 -2.35 7.83 11.54
CA SER A 60 -1.88 8.54 12.75
C SER A 60 -2.99 9.40 13.34
N ARG A 61 -2.94 9.63 14.65
CA ARG A 61 -3.87 10.54 15.34
C ARG A 61 -3.95 11.91 14.68
N LEU A 62 -2.82 12.45 14.21
CA LEU A 62 -2.79 13.72 13.50
C LEU A 62 -3.66 13.68 12.23
N ASN A 63 -3.50 12.66 11.39
CA ASN A 63 -4.26 12.55 10.14
C ASN A 63 -5.75 12.30 10.38
N THR A 64 -6.11 11.50 11.39
CA THR A 64 -7.51 11.22 11.71
C THR A 64 -8.19 12.41 12.38
N ASN A 65 -7.52 13.09 13.31
CA ASN A 65 -8.10 14.24 14.04
C ASN A 65 -8.28 15.48 13.14
N THR A 66 -7.39 15.67 12.16
CA THR A 66 -7.47 16.81 11.21
C THR A 66 -8.37 16.54 10.01
N GLY A 67 -8.92 15.32 9.88
CA GLY A 67 -9.73 14.92 8.72
C GLY A 67 -8.91 14.66 7.45
N LYS A 68 -7.57 14.74 7.50
CA LYS A 68 -6.70 14.38 6.37
C LYS A 68 -6.87 12.93 5.93
N LEU A 69 -7.22 12.06 6.87
CA LEU A 69 -7.70 10.71 6.60
C LEU A 69 -9.00 10.48 7.39
N THR A 70 -10.10 10.23 6.68
CA THR A 70 -11.35 9.81 7.30
C THR A 70 -11.48 8.28 7.31
N VAL A 71 -12.39 7.76 8.13
CA VAL A 71 -12.71 6.32 8.15
C VAL A 71 -13.21 5.86 6.78
N ALA A 72 -14.15 6.57 6.18
CA ALA A 72 -14.70 6.23 4.85
C ALA A 72 -13.63 6.20 3.76
N MET A 73 -12.66 7.13 3.80
CA MET A 73 -11.51 7.13 2.89
C MET A 73 -10.65 5.88 3.07
N PHE A 74 -10.36 5.49 4.31
CA PHE A 74 -9.58 4.28 4.58
C PHE A 74 -10.34 3.01 4.15
N GLU A 75 -11.62 2.91 4.48
CA GLU A 75 -12.49 1.79 4.07
C GLU A 75 -12.57 1.65 2.55
N ALA A 76 -12.61 2.77 1.81
CA ALA A 76 -12.58 2.75 0.34
C ALA A 76 -11.30 2.10 -0.20
N VAL A 77 -10.13 2.35 0.41
CA VAL A 77 -8.88 1.68 0.05
C VAL A 77 -8.96 0.18 0.32
N ILE A 78 -9.47 -0.22 1.47
CA ILE A 78 -9.62 -1.65 1.83
C ILE A 78 -10.58 -2.36 0.86
N ALA A 79 -11.73 -1.76 0.55
CA ALA A 79 -12.68 -2.30 -0.40
C ALA A 79 -12.08 -2.44 -1.81
N ALA A 80 -11.30 -1.44 -2.24
CA ALA A 80 -10.61 -1.48 -3.52
C ALA A 80 -9.51 -2.57 -3.59
N ILE A 81 -8.83 -2.87 -2.48
CA ILE A 81 -7.91 -4.01 -2.38
C ILE A 81 -8.71 -5.31 -2.50
N ALA A 82 -9.77 -5.47 -1.70
CA ALA A 82 -10.56 -6.69 -1.66
C ALA A 82 -11.14 -7.06 -3.04
N ALA A 83 -11.62 -6.08 -3.81
CA ALA A 83 -12.14 -6.28 -5.16
C ALA A 83 -11.10 -6.81 -6.16
N ARG A 84 -9.80 -6.72 -5.86
CA ARG A 84 -8.69 -7.19 -6.71
C ARG A 84 -8.14 -8.54 -6.26
N LEU A 85 -8.55 -9.03 -5.09
CA LEU A 85 -8.13 -10.33 -4.58
C LEU A 85 -9.13 -11.41 -5.00
N PRO A 86 -8.68 -12.52 -5.59
CA PRO A 86 -9.56 -13.67 -5.79
C PRO A 86 -9.99 -14.23 -4.43
N GLY A 87 -11.24 -14.70 -4.36
CA GLY A 87 -11.79 -15.41 -3.19
C GLY A 87 -11.14 -16.77 -2.95
#